data_AF-A0A1Q3CFA7-F1
#
_entry.id   AF-A0A1Q3CFA7-F1
#
_cell.length_a   1.000
_cell.length_b   1.000
_cell.length_c   1.000
_cell.angle_alpha   90.00
_cell.angle_beta   90.00
_cell.angle_gamma   90.00
#
_symmetry.space_group_name_H-M   'P 1'
#
loop_
_entity.id
_entity.type
_entity.pdbx_description
1 polymer ?
#
loop_
_entity_poly.entity_id
_entity_poly.type
_entity_poly.pdbx_seq_one_letter_code
_entity_poly.pdbx_strand_id
1 'polypeptide(L)'
;QADIVTHLPGQPPVTFAHYSGYIKLQPEDNKALFYWFIEAEHDASLKPLVLWLQGGPGCSSIAIGAVREVGPFLIQSNGTQLTLNDFSWNKVANMLFLESPAGIGFSYTNDNYSIGDESTANNSLAFLLRWFKRFPSFKSSDCYHKPPWSQRTKGLREASCSASMSQ
;
A
#
# COMPACT_ATOMS: atom_id res chain seq x y z
N GLN A 1 3.44 14.04 9.22
CA GLN A 1 2.07 14.46 9.60
C GLN A 1 1.24 15.00 8.42
N ALA A 2 1.81 15.30 7.25
CA ALA A 2 1.07 15.87 6.11
C ALA A 2 0.12 14.90 5.37
N ASP A 3 0.37 13.59 5.43
CA ASP A 3 -0.36 12.60 4.60
C ASP A 3 -1.56 11.98 5.33
N ILE A 4 -1.90 12.43 6.54
CA ILE A 4 -3.00 11.84 7.32
C ILE A 4 -4.34 12.11 6.63
N VAL A 5 -5.13 11.06 6.44
CA VAL A 5 -6.51 11.17 5.98
C VAL A 5 -7.39 11.37 7.20
N THR A 6 -8.01 12.54 7.32
CA THR A 6 -8.88 12.87 8.45
C THR A 6 -10.30 12.32 8.27
N HIS A 7 -10.78 12.27 7.03
CA HIS A 7 -12.11 11.76 6.70
C HIS A 7 -12.21 11.51 5.18
N LEU A 8 -12.84 10.41 4.77
CA LEU A 8 -13.25 10.15 3.39
C LEU A 8 -14.76 10.38 3.22
N PRO A 9 -15.22 10.90 2.06
CA PRO A 9 -16.64 10.99 1.76
C PRO A 9 -17.33 9.62 1.91
N GLY A 10 -18.43 9.58 2.67
CA GLY A 10 -19.20 8.36 2.90
C GLY A 10 -18.53 7.34 3.84
N GLN A 11 -17.47 7.72 4.56
CA GLN A 11 -16.76 6.85 5.51
C GLN A 11 -17.54 6.67 6.81
N PRO A 12 -17.72 5.44 7.30
CA PRO A 12 -18.22 5.20 8.65
C PRO A 12 -17.14 5.55 9.70
N PRO A 13 -17.51 5.80 10.97
CA PRO A 13 -16.53 6.02 12.03
C PRO A 13 -15.54 4.86 12.16
N VAL A 14 -14.26 5.18 12.34
CA VAL A 14 -13.17 4.21 12.53
C VAL A 14 -12.25 4.65 13.67
N THR A 15 -11.53 3.68 14.23
CA THR A 15 -10.60 3.86 15.35
C THR A 15 -9.13 3.79 14.97
N PHE A 16 -8.82 3.42 13.71
CA PHE A 16 -7.46 3.34 13.18
C PHE A 16 -7.10 4.56 12.34
N ALA A 17 -5.82 4.90 12.30
CA ALA A 17 -5.30 5.93 11.42
C ALA A 17 -5.06 5.38 10.00
N HIS A 18 -5.18 6.25 9.02
CA HIS A 18 -4.81 5.96 7.64
C HIS A 18 -4.24 7.21 6.98
N TYR A 19 -3.35 6.99 6.01
CA TYR A 19 -2.52 7.99 5.38
C TYR A 19 -2.49 7.74 3.89
N SER A 20 -2.62 8.78 3.08
CA SER A 20 -2.47 8.66 1.63
C SER A 20 -1.63 9.80 1.09
N GLY A 21 -0.87 9.51 0.06
CA GLY A 21 0.02 10.51 -0.49
C GLY A 21 0.97 9.95 -1.54
N TYR A 22 1.94 10.78 -1.89
CA TYR A 22 2.90 10.49 -2.94
C TYR A 22 4.31 10.38 -2.38
N ILE A 23 5.08 9.44 -2.92
CA ILE A 23 6.52 9.32 -2.73
C ILE A 23 7.18 9.44 -4.09
N LYS A 24 7.99 10.50 -4.25
CA LYS A 24 8.89 10.64 -5.40
C LYS A 24 10.06 9.67 -5.30
N LEU A 25 10.48 9.08 -6.42
CA LEU A 25 11.56 8.07 -6.46
C LEU A 25 12.97 8.69 -6.58
N GLN A 26 13.08 9.94 -7.06
CA GLN A 26 14.18 10.89 -6.88
C GLN A 26 13.64 12.30 -6.55
N PRO A 27 14.40 13.17 -5.86
CA PRO A 27 13.93 14.53 -5.55
C PRO A 27 13.46 15.30 -6.80
N GLU A 28 14.23 15.17 -7.87
CA GLU A 28 14.01 15.84 -9.16
C GLU A 28 13.08 15.05 -10.10
N ASP A 29 12.57 13.89 -9.68
CA ASP A 29 11.72 13.10 -10.55
C ASP A 29 10.39 13.82 -10.83
N ASN A 30 9.97 13.75 -12.09
CA ASN A 30 8.61 14.05 -12.53
C ASN A 30 7.68 12.83 -12.38
N LYS A 31 8.06 11.90 -11.49
CA LYS A 31 7.40 10.62 -11.24
C LYS A 31 7.22 10.42 -9.76
N ALA A 32 6.02 10.00 -9.36
CA ALA A 32 5.73 9.63 -7.98
C ALA A 32 4.75 8.46 -7.94
N LEU A 33 4.97 7.58 -6.96
CA LEU A 33 4.02 6.52 -6.67
C LEU A 33 3.08 6.95 -5.55
N PHE A 34 1.79 6.73 -5.78
CA PHE A 34 0.73 6.93 -4.81
C PHE A 34 0.60 5.71 -3.91
N TYR A 35 0.36 5.97 -2.63
CA TYR A 35 0.12 4.94 -1.64
C TYR A 35 -1.08 5.29 -0.77
N TRP A 36 -1.70 4.23 -0.24
CA TRP A 36 -2.63 4.34 0.87
C TRP A 36 -2.19 3.38 1.96
N PHE A 37 -1.75 3.93 3.08
CA PHE A 37 -1.35 3.21 4.27
C PHE A 37 -2.48 3.22 5.29
N ILE A 38 -2.80 2.06 5.84
CA ILE A 38 -3.87 1.87 6.81
C ILE A 38 -3.27 1.12 7.99
N GLU A 39 -3.29 1.74 9.17
CA GLU A 39 -2.79 1.09 10.38
C GLU A 39 -3.71 -0.06 10.82
N ALA A 40 -3.13 -0.96 11.61
CA ALA A 40 -3.92 -2.00 12.22
C ALA A 40 -4.97 -1.42 13.17
N GLU A 41 -6.14 -2.06 13.25
CA GLU A 41 -7.25 -1.62 14.10
C GLU A 41 -6.88 -1.59 15.59
N HIS A 42 -6.01 -2.51 16.02
CA HIS A 42 -5.53 -2.64 17.38
C HIS A 42 -4.02 -2.85 17.42
N ASP A 43 -3.36 -2.21 18.38
CA ASP A 43 -1.94 -2.36 18.68
C ASP A 43 -1.03 -2.20 17.44
N ALA A 44 -1.29 -1.19 16.59
CA ALA A 44 -0.62 -0.99 15.30
C ALA A 44 0.92 -1.08 15.36
N SER A 45 1.54 -0.58 16.42
CA SER A 45 2.99 -0.64 16.63
C SER A 45 3.54 -2.07 16.84
N LEU A 46 2.70 -3.01 17.26
CA LEU A 46 3.05 -4.42 17.49
C LEU A 46 2.68 -5.32 16.30
N LYS A 47 1.96 -4.79 15.31
CA LYS A 47 1.50 -5.56 14.15
C LYS A 47 2.50 -5.47 12.99
N PRO A 48 2.60 -6.52 12.15
CA PRO A 48 3.49 -6.50 11.00
C PRO A 48 3.04 -5.48 9.96
N LEU A 49 3.97 -5.04 9.10
CA LEU A 49 3.67 -4.24 7.91
C LEU A 49 3.51 -5.16 6.70
N VAL A 50 2.37 -5.10 6.02
CA VAL A 50 2.10 -5.87 4.80
C VAL A 50 2.03 -4.92 3.61
N LEU A 51 2.95 -5.10 2.66
CA LEU A 51 2.88 -4.44 1.36
C LEU A 51 1.96 -5.26 0.44
N TRP A 52 0.86 -4.64 0.01
CA TRP A 52 -0.08 -5.20 -0.96
C TRP A 52 0.15 -4.59 -2.35
N LEU A 53 0.49 -5.44 -3.31
CA LEU A 53 0.61 -5.08 -4.72
C LEU A 53 -0.40 -5.90 -5.52
N GLN A 54 -1.33 -5.23 -6.22
CA GLN A 54 -2.16 -5.95 -7.19
C GLN A 54 -1.28 -6.37 -8.37
N GLY A 55 -1.46 -7.61 -8.80
CA GLY A 55 -0.81 -8.15 -9.99
C GLY A 55 -1.55 -7.75 -11.28
N GLY A 56 -1.01 -8.24 -12.41
CA GLY A 56 -1.40 -7.79 -13.74
C GLY A 56 -0.70 -6.47 -14.07
N PRO A 57 -0.10 -6.29 -15.27
CA PRO A 57 0.47 -5.00 -15.62
C PRO A 57 -0.67 -3.99 -15.73
N GLY A 58 -0.78 -3.11 -14.75
CA GLY A 58 -1.67 -1.96 -14.77
C GLY A 58 -2.95 -2.02 -13.93
N CYS A 59 -3.14 -3.05 -13.10
CA CYS A 59 -4.25 -3.06 -12.15
C CYS A 59 -3.91 -2.26 -10.88
N SER A 60 -4.85 -1.46 -10.39
CA SER A 60 -4.65 -0.67 -9.17
C SER A 60 -4.82 -1.51 -7.90
N SER A 61 -3.82 -1.47 -7.02
CA SER A 61 -3.86 -1.99 -5.65
C SER A 61 -4.93 -1.35 -4.79
N ILE A 62 -5.33 -0.11 -5.11
CA ILE A 62 -6.35 0.60 -4.36
C ILE A 62 -7.73 0.24 -4.87
N ALA A 63 -7.96 0.35 -6.17
CA ALA A 63 -9.26 0.11 -6.80
C ALA A 63 -9.77 -1.33 -6.63
N ILE A 64 -8.85 -2.28 -6.42
CA ILE A 64 -9.17 -3.70 -6.23
C ILE A 64 -8.80 -4.13 -4.81
N GLY A 65 -7.52 -4.16 -4.47
CA GLY A 65 -7.03 -4.66 -3.19
C GLY A 65 -7.64 -3.95 -1.97
N ALA A 66 -7.51 -2.62 -1.92
CA ALA A 66 -7.95 -1.84 -0.76
C ALA A 66 -9.48 -1.77 -0.64
N VAL A 67 -10.20 -1.56 -1.75
CA VAL A 67 -11.63 -1.22 -1.69
C VAL A 67 -12.60 -2.32 -2.10
N ARG A 68 -12.10 -3.48 -2.55
CA ARG A 68 -12.92 -4.63 -2.95
C ARG A 68 -12.48 -5.96 -2.36
N GLU A 69 -11.22 -6.10 -1.98
CA GLU A 69 -10.68 -7.38 -1.48
C GLU A 69 -10.42 -7.32 0.03
N VAL A 70 -9.29 -6.73 0.45
CA VAL A 70 -8.71 -6.97 1.78
C VAL A 70 -8.63 -5.73 2.68
N GLY A 71 -8.90 -4.54 2.16
CA GLY A 71 -8.89 -3.32 2.98
C GLY A 71 -10.16 -3.14 3.81
N PRO A 72 -10.16 -2.14 4.71
CA PRO A 72 -11.23 -1.93 5.68
C PRO A 72 -12.50 -1.33 5.11
N PHE A 73 -12.44 -0.69 3.95
CA PHE A 73 -13.56 0.00 3.35
C PHE A 73 -13.98 -0.71 2.07
N LEU A 74 -15.26 -1.06 1.95
CA LEU A 74 -15.84 -1.58 0.71
C LEU A 74 -16.71 -0.49 0.07
N ILE A 75 -16.56 -0.30 -1.23
CA ILE A 75 -17.41 0.63 -1.99
C ILE A 75 -18.76 -0.05 -2.28
N GLN A 76 -19.86 0.60 -1.88
CA GLN A 76 -21.21 0.14 -2.23
C GLN A 76 -21.54 0.36 -3.71
N SER A 77 -22.57 -0.32 -4.21
CA SER A 77 -23.02 -0.23 -5.61
C SER A 77 -23.40 1.19 -6.06
N ASN A 78 -23.77 2.07 -5.13
CA ASN A 78 -24.06 3.48 -5.40
C ASN A 78 -22.80 4.34 -5.64
N GLY A 79 -21.59 3.80 -5.41
CA GLY A 79 -20.31 4.47 -5.60
C GLY A 79 -20.01 5.64 -4.64
N THR A 80 -20.90 5.93 -3.70
CA THR A 80 -20.83 7.12 -2.83
C THR A 80 -20.74 6.80 -1.35
N GLN A 81 -21.03 5.55 -0.97
CA GLN A 81 -20.98 5.09 0.42
C GLN A 81 -19.90 4.03 0.61
N LEU A 82 -19.22 4.09 1.75
CA LEU A 82 -18.27 3.09 2.21
C LEU A 82 -18.90 2.28 3.34
N THR A 83 -18.68 0.97 3.34
CA THR A 83 -18.98 0.09 4.48
C THR A 83 -17.73 -0.53 5.03
N LEU A 84 -17.73 -0.87 6.32
CA LEU A 84 -16.62 -1.62 6.91
C LEU A 84 -16.58 -3.06 6.40
N ASN A 85 -15.38 -3.55 6.15
CA ASN A 85 -15.11 -4.94 5.82
C ASN A 85 -14.84 -5.73 7.12
N ASP A 86 -15.76 -6.59 7.51
CA ASP A 86 -15.62 -7.43 8.70
C ASP A 86 -14.43 -8.39 8.63
N PHE A 87 -13.92 -8.67 7.42
CA PHE A 87 -12.77 -9.56 7.18
C PHE A 87 -11.53 -8.80 6.71
N SER A 88 -11.46 -7.49 6.98
CA SER A 88 -10.31 -6.67 6.62
C SER A 88 -9.01 -7.20 7.22
N TRP A 89 -7.95 -7.18 6.42
CA TRP A 89 -6.62 -7.59 6.86
C TRP A 89 -5.99 -6.58 7.83
N ASN A 90 -6.49 -5.34 7.87
CA ASN A 90 -6.02 -4.38 8.88
C ASN A 90 -6.44 -4.74 10.31
N LYS A 91 -7.24 -5.79 10.51
CA LYS A 91 -7.49 -6.35 11.86
C LYS A 91 -6.25 -7.03 12.45
N VAL A 92 -5.31 -7.45 11.61
CA VAL A 92 -4.13 -8.24 12.03
C VAL A 92 -2.79 -7.68 11.54
N ALA A 93 -2.79 -6.67 10.67
CA ALA A 93 -1.58 -6.09 10.10
C ALA A 93 -1.75 -4.59 9.78
N ASN A 94 -0.65 -3.88 9.65
CA ASN A 94 -0.62 -2.56 9.02
C ASN A 94 -0.55 -2.77 7.51
N MET A 95 -1.50 -2.23 6.76
CA MET A 95 -1.67 -2.49 5.33
C MET A 95 -1.15 -1.30 4.51
N LEU A 96 -0.17 -1.55 3.64
CA LEU A 96 0.36 -0.56 2.70
C LEU A 96 -0.02 -0.96 1.28
N PHE A 97 -0.97 -0.24 0.70
CA PHE A 97 -1.38 -0.41 -0.70
C PHE A 97 -0.56 0.54 -1.56
N LEU A 98 0.14 0.01 -2.57
CA LEU A 98 0.98 0.78 -3.48
C LEU A 98 0.46 0.67 -4.91
N GLU A 99 0.24 1.81 -5.58
CA GLU A 99 -0.05 1.83 -7.01
C GLU A 99 1.24 1.83 -7.82
N SER A 100 1.54 0.69 -8.44
CA SER A 100 2.77 0.47 -9.21
C SER A 100 2.44 -0.34 -10.47
N PRO A 101 3.07 -0.06 -11.62
CA PRO A 101 4.09 0.98 -11.85
C PRO A 101 3.49 2.39 -11.99
N ALA A 102 4.33 3.40 -12.29
CA ALA A 102 3.88 4.78 -12.47
C ALA A 102 2.90 4.93 -13.66
N GLY A 103 1.87 5.77 -13.53
CA GLY A 103 0.78 5.87 -14.52
C GLY A 103 -0.42 4.97 -14.23
N ILE A 104 -0.37 4.17 -13.16
CA ILE A 104 -1.49 3.35 -12.70
C ILE A 104 -2.22 4.05 -11.55
N GLY A 105 -3.54 4.15 -11.68
CA GLY A 105 -4.39 4.81 -10.69
C GLY A 105 -4.04 6.28 -10.55
N PHE A 106 -3.63 6.69 -9.35
CA PHE A 106 -3.16 8.03 -9.03
C PHE A 106 -1.63 8.17 -9.19
N SER A 107 -0.86 7.09 -9.24
CA SER A 107 0.58 7.17 -9.54
C SER A 107 0.82 7.78 -10.91
N TYR A 108 1.81 8.67 -11.03
CA TYR A 108 2.04 9.42 -12.26
C TYR A 108 3.52 9.51 -12.64
N THR A 109 3.75 9.84 -13.90
CA THR A 109 5.06 10.18 -14.48
C THR A 109 4.84 11.13 -15.65
N ASN A 110 5.64 12.19 -15.75
CA ASN A 110 5.64 13.06 -16.94
C ASN A 110 6.75 12.70 -17.93
N ASP A 111 7.56 11.69 -17.60
CA ASP A 111 8.66 11.23 -18.44
C ASP A 111 8.22 10.00 -19.25
N ASN A 112 8.70 9.91 -20.50
CA ASN A 112 8.63 8.67 -21.27
C ASN A 112 9.51 7.61 -20.59
N TYR A 113 8.89 6.57 -20.03
CA TYR A 113 9.62 5.52 -19.32
C TYR A 113 9.21 4.13 -19.80
N SER A 114 10.18 3.21 -19.77
CA SER A 114 9.92 1.81 -20.10
C SER A 114 9.31 1.09 -18.90
N ILE A 115 8.09 0.60 -19.10
CA ILE A 115 7.40 -0.29 -18.15
C ILE A 115 7.94 -1.71 -18.36
N GLY A 116 8.49 -2.29 -17.31
CA GLY A 116 8.95 -3.68 -17.29
C GLY A 116 9.15 -4.18 -15.86
N ASP A 117 9.37 -5.48 -15.71
CA ASP A 117 9.47 -6.13 -14.40
C ASP A 117 10.62 -5.55 -13.57
N GLU A 118 11.80 -5.38 -14.18
CA GLU A 118 12.98 -4.83 -13.51
C GLU A 118 12.76 -3.37 -13.09
N SER A 119 12.23 -2.53 -13.99
CA SER A 119 11.98 -1.12 -13.68
C SER A 119 10.91 -0.95 -12.60
N THR A 120 9.87 -1.80 -12.62
CA THR A 120 8.80 -1.82 -11.60
C THR A 120 9.32 -2.28 -10.24
N ALA A 121 10.16 -3.32 -10.21
CA ALA A 121 10.78 -3.81 -8.98
C ALA A 121 11.71 -2.74 -8.37
N ASN A 122 12.58 -2.14 -9.16
CA ASN A 122 13.49 -1.08 -8.72
C ASN A 122 12.75 0.15 -8.20
N ASN A 123 11.70 0.58 -8.90
CA ASN A 123 10.86 1.70 -8.47
C ASN A 123 10.13 1.40 -7.16
N SER A 124 9.60 0.18 -7.00
CA SER A 124 8.90 -0.24 -5.79
C SER A 124 9.84 -0.34 -4.58
N LEU A 125 11.08 -0.81 -4.79
CA LEU A 125 12.11 -0.81 -3.76
C LEU A 125 12.51 0.62 -3.36
N ALA A 126 12.76 1.50 -4.34
CA ALA A 126 13.07 2.91 -4.07
C ALA A 126 11.93 3.61 -3.31
N PHE A 127 10.68 3.30 -3.66
CA PHE A 127 9.50 3.74 -2.92
C PHE A 127 9.57 3.30 -1.46
N LEU A 128 9.76 2.01 -1.17
CA LEU A 128 9.78 1.48 0.19
C LEU A 128 10.86 2.14 1.05
N LEU A 129 12.09 2.26 0.52
CA LEU A 129 13.20 2.90 1.23
C LEU A 129 12.89 4.35 1.62
N ARG A 130 12.14 5.06 0.79
CA ARG A 130 11.72 6.44 1.07
C ARG A 130 10.50 6.53 1.95
N TRP A 131 9.56 5.61 1.78
CA TRP A 131 8.40 5.48 2.64
C TRP A 131 8.83 5.23 4.09
N PHE A 132 9.82 4.36 4.33
CA PHE A 132 10.39 4.15 5.67
C PHE A 132 11.12 5.38 6.24
N LYS A 133 11.62 6.29 5.41
CA LYS A 133 12.14 7.58 5.89
C LYS A 133 11.00 8.50 6.38
N ARG A 134 9.82 8.42 5.76
CA ARG A 134 8.61 9.16 6.17
C ARG A 134 7.90 8.53 7.37
N PHE A 135 7.92 7.21 7.48
CA PHE A 135 7.30 6.42 8.56
C PHE A 135 8.37 5.62 9.33
N PRO A 136 9.25 6.30 10.09
CA PRO A 136 10.40 5.65 10.73
C PRO A 136 10.04 4.62 11.80
N SER A 137 8.85 4.71 12.39
CA SER A 137 8.34 3.77 13.40
C SER A 137 8.19 2.34 12.88
N PHE A 138 8.05 2.16 11.55
CA PHE A 138 7.86 0.86 10.93
C PHE A 138 9.17 0.24 10.40
N LYS A 139 10.33 0.87 10.63
CA LYS A 139 11.64 0.34 10.19
C LYS A 139 12.04 -0.95 10.92
N SER A 140 11.58 -1.12 12.16
CA SER A 140 11.87 -2.29 12.99
C SER A 140 10.74 -3.32 12.99
N SER A 141 9.67 -3.09 12.23
CA SER A 141 8.55 -4.01 12.11
C SER A 141 8.88 -5.10 11.09
N ASP A 142 8.43 -6.33 11.35
CA ASP A 142 8.48 -7.39 10.33
C ASP A 142 7.65 -6.96 9.12
N CYS A 143 8.29 -6.89 7.95
CA CYS A 143 7.65 -6.49 6.69
C CYS A 143 7.47 -7.71 5.78
N TYR A 144 6.27 -7.90 5.24
CA TYR A 144 5.93 -9.01 4.36
C TYR A 144 5.39 -8.52 3.02
N HIS A 145 5.83 -9.15 1.92
CA HIS A 145 5.24 -8.98 0.59
C HIS A 145 4.23 -10.11 0.32
N LYS A 146 2.97 -9.75 0.02
CA LYS A 146 1.90 -10.71 -0.26
C LYS A 146 1.26 -10.44 -1.63
N PRO A 147 1.45 -11.32 -2.63
CA PRO A 147 0.79 -11.19 -3.92
C PRO A 147 -0.66 -11.74 -3.87
N PRO A 148 -1.60 -11.26 -4.71
CA PRO A 148 -3.01 -11.66 -4.69
C PRO A 148 -3.23 -13.17 -4.91
N TRP A 149 -2.37 -13.82 -5.69
CA TRP A 149 -2.45 -15.26 -5.98
C TRP A 149 -2.09 -16.16 -4.78
N SER A 150 -1.47 -15.61 -3.73
CA SER A 150 -1.10 -16.38 -2.54
C SER A 150 -2.31 -16.94 -1.78
N GLN A 151 -3.51 -16.39 -1.96
CA GLN A 151 -4.74 -16.95 -1.36
C GLN A 151 -5.20 -18.28 -2.00
N ARG A 152 -4.74 -18.60 -3.21
CA ARG A 152 -5.13 -19.83 -3.93
C ARG A 152 -4.21 -21.03 -3.68
N THR A 153 -3.04 -20.83 -3.08
CA THR A 153 -2.05 -21.89 -2.88
C THR A 153 -1.66 -21.98 -1.41
N LYS A 154 -2.21 -22.97 -0.69
CA LYS A 154 -1.66 -23.39 0.61
C LYS A 154 -0.24 -23.90 0.38
N GLY A 155 0.78 -23.04 0.49
CA GLY A 155 2.19 -23.49 0.47
C GLY A 155 3.25 -22.54 -0.09
N LEU A 156 2.91 -21.37 -0.63
CA LEU A 156 3.95 -20.41 -1.06
C LEU A 156 4.48 -19.61 0.14
N ARG A 157 5.80 -19.68 0.35
CA ARG A 157 6.51 -19.02 1.44
C ARG A 157 6.32 -17.50 1.37
N GLU A 158 6.07 -16.90 2.52
CA GLU A 158 6.11 -15.46 2.72
C GLU A 158 7.50 -14.92 2.42
N ALA A 159 7.59 -13.90 1.56
CA ALA A 159 8.84 -13.16 1.39
C ALA A 159 8.87 -12.03 2.43
N SER A 160 9.82 -12.10 3.36
CA SER A 160 10.11 -11.00 4.27
C SER A 160 10.90 -9.91 3.55
N CYS A 161 10.41 -8.68 3.59
CA CYS A 161 11.20 -7.49 3.25
C CYS A 161 12.12 -7.22 4.44
N SER A 162 13.25 -7.90 4.50
CA SER A 162 14.30 -7.60 5.47
C SER A 162 14.98 -6.30 5.05
N ALA A 163 14.69 -5.20 5.74
CA ALA A 163 15.47 -3.97 5.65
C ALA A 163 16.80 -4.16 6.37
N SER A 164 17.74 -4.85 5.72
CA SER A 164 19.15 -4.85 6.10
C SER A 164 19.76 -3.50 5.71
N MET A 165 19.60 -2.48 6.57
CA MET A 165 20.41 -1.26 6.50
C MET A 165 21.58 -1.38 7.46
N SER A 166 22.65 -2.00 6.98
CA SER A 166 24.01 -1.75 7.47
C SER A 166 24.81 -1.08 6.35
N GLN A 167 25.31 0.12 6.67
CA GLN A 167 26.09 1.10 5.90
C GLN A 167 25.30 2.24 5.27
#